data_AF-A0A3D5A7U0-F1
#
_entry.id   AF-A0A3D5A7U0-F1
#
_cell.length_a   1.000
_cell.length_b   1.000
_cell.length_c   1.000
_cell.angle_alpha   90.00
_cell.angle_beta   90.00
_cell.angle_gamma   90.00
#
_symmetry.space_group_name_H-M   'P 1'
#
loop_
_entity.id
_entity.type
_entity.pdbx_description
1 polymer ?
#
loop_
_entity_poly.entity_id
_entity_poly.type
_entity_poly.pdbx_seq_one_letter_code
_entity_poly.pdbx_strand_id
1 'polypeptide(L)' 'MFPFNVRVYGILINDNNEVLISDEKTENVSFTKFPGGGLEYGEGLLDALK' A
#
# COMPACT_ATOMS: atom_id res chain seq x y z
N MET A 1 -11.00 -23.12 1.33
CA MET A 1 -9.69 -22.47 1.10
C MET A 1 -9.88 -21.00 1.37
N PHE A 2 -9.25 -20.45 2.42
CA PHE A 2 -9.34 -19.02 2.69
C PHE A 2 -8.64 -18.26 1.55
N PRO A 3 -9.25 -17.20 0.99
CA PRO A 3 -8.57 -16.40 -0.01
C PRO A 3 -7.33 -15.78 0.62
N PHE A 4 -6.20 -15.89 -0.06
CA PHE A 4 -4.97 -15.20 0.33
C PHE A 4 -5.22 -13.70 0.17
N ASN A 5 -5.40 -12.99 1.29
CA ASN A 5 -5.63 -11.55 1.32
C ASN A 5 -4.63 -10.93 2.31
N VAL A 6 -3.42 -10.71 1.82
CA VAL A 6 -2.38 -9.99 2.55
C VAL A 6 -2.18 -8.66 1.84
N ARG A 7 -2.07 -7.58 2.61
CA ARG A 7 -1.81 -6.23 2.09
C ARG A 7 -0.58 -5.66 2.76
N VAL A 8 0.27 -5.01 1.98
CA VAL A 8 1.53 -4.44 2.44
C VAL A 8 1.50 -2.96 2.13
N TYR A 9 1.83 -2.14 3.13
CA TYR A 9 1.88 -0.69 3.02
C TYR A 9 3.20 -0.16 3.55
N GLY A 10 3.81 0.76 2.82
CA GLY A 10 5.06 1.42 3.15
C GLY A 10 4.81 2.79 3.78
N ILE A 11 5.58 3.11 4.82
CA ILE A 11 5.61 4.45 5.41
C ILE A 11 6.92 5.09 4.96
N LEU A 12 6.85 6.04 4.05
CA LEU A 12 8.00 6.83 3.63
C LEU A 12 7.98 8.16 4.38
N ILE A 13 9.07 8.45 5.08
CA ILE A 13 9.28 9.70 5.82
C ILE A 13 10.42 10.46 5.15
N ASN A 14 10.22 11.74 4.84
CA ASN A 14 11.28 12.59 4.28
C ASN A 14 12.07 13.33 5.37
N ASP A 15 13.11 14.07 4.97
CA ASP A 15 13.98 14.82 5.90
C ASP A 15 13.23 15.94 6.65
N ASN A 16 12.07 16.37 6.14
CA ASN A 16 11.20 17.35 6.78
C ASN A 16 10.20 16.71 7.77
N ASN A 17 10.33 15.40 8.05
CA ASN A 17 9.43 14.64 8.91
C ASN A 17 7.97 14.60 8.40
N GLU A 18 7.80 14.61 7.08
CA GLU A 18 6.51 14.45 6.41
C GLU A 18 6.35 13.01 5.92
N VAL A 19 5.11 12.52 5.86
CA VAL A 19 4.81 11.15 5.43
C VAL A 19 4.21 11.14 4.03
N LEU A 20 4.69 10.24 3.18
CA LEU A 20 4.08 10.03 1.87
C LEU A 20 2.72 9.35 2.01
N ILE A 21 1.72 9.98 1.41
CA ILE A 21 0.34 9.51 1.39
C ILE A 21 -0.14 9.48 -0.06
N SER A 22 -0.97 8.49 -0.40
CA SER A 22 -1.60 8.32 -1.69
C SER A 22 -3.10 8.54 -1.58
N ASP A 23 -3.62 9.48 -2.36
CA ASP A 23 -5.05 9.68 -2.55
C ASP A 23 -5.52 8.91 -3.77
N GLU A 24 -6.36 7.90 -3.56
CA GLU A 24 -6.99 7.15 -4.64
C GLU A 24 -8.46 7.52 -4.75
N LYS A 25 -8.89 7.81 -5.98
CA LYS A 25 -10.28 8.12 -6.31
C LYS A 25 -10.81 7.06 -7.25
N THR A 26 -11.65 6.18 -6.72
CA THR A 26 -12.52 5.32 -7.54
C THR A 26 -13.86 6.03 -7.74
N GLU A 27 -14.60 5.71 -8.80
CA GLU A 27 -15.83 6.40 -9.23
C GLU A 27 -16.82 6.75 -8.10
N ASN A 28 -16.86 5.95 -7.03
CA ASN A 28 -17.76 6.16 -5.88
C ASN A 28 -17.07 6.48 -4.55
N VAL A 29 -15.74 6.33 -4.43
CA VAL A 29 -15.04 6.46 -3.14
C VAL A 29 -13.67 7.10 -3.35
N SER A 30 -13.42 8.17 -2.59
CA SER A 30 -12.08 8.73 -2.41
C SER A 30 -11.52 8.23 -1.08
N PHE A 31 -10.32 7.67 -1.09
CA PHE A 31 -9.67 7.21 0.13
C PHE A 31 -8.20 7.59 0.13
N THR A 32 -7.75 8.00 1.31
CA THR A 32 -6.38 8.39 1.60
C THR A 32 -5.71 7.23 2.32
N LYS A 33 -4.63 6.70 1.77
CA LYS A 33 -3.91 5.55 2.33
C LYS A 33 -2.41 5.72 2.17
N PHE A 34 -1.64 4.93 2.92
CA PHE A 34 -0.22 4.79 2.67
C PHE A 34 0.04 4.11 1.32
N PRO A 35 1.16 4.40 0.64
CA PRO A 35 1.59 3.68 -0.55
C PRO A 35 1.67 2.18 -0.29
N GLY A 36 1.10 1.36 -1.18
CA GLY A 36 1.10 -0.09 -1.05
C GLY A 36 -0.15 -0.76 -1.61
N GLY A 37 -0.21 -2.08 -1.51
CA GLY A 37 -1.15 -2.90 -2.26
C GLY A 37 -1.38 -4.30 -1.71
N GLY A 38 -2.00 -5.15 -2.53
CA GLY A 38 -2.13 -6.58 -2.26
C GLY A 38 -0.81 -7.29 -2.53
N LEU A 39 -0.51 -8.29 -1.71
CA LEU A 39 0.60 -9.21 -1.94
C LEU A 39 0.13 -10.33 -2.85
N GLU A 40 0.84 -10.59 -3.94
CA GLU A 40 0.56 -11.74 -4.79
C GLU A 40 1.21 -13.01 -4.25
N TYR A 41 0.64 -14.17 -4.60
CA TYR A 41 1.14 -15.44 -4.10
C TYR A 41 2.55 -15.73 -4.64
N GLY A 42 3.53 -15.82 -3.74
CA GLY A 42 4.94 -16.03 -4.09
C GLY A 42 5.79 -14.75 -4.13
N GLU A 43 5.20 -13.57 -3.92
CA GLU A 43 5.96 -12.34 -3.73
C GLU A 43 6.53 -12.23 -2.31
N GLY A 44 7.73 -11.66 -2.20
CA GLY A 44 8.27 -11.21 -0.93
C GLY A 44 7.64 -9.89 -0.49
N LEU A 45 7.59 -9.63 0.82
CA LEU A 45 7.04 -8.37 1.37
C LEU A 45 7.69 -7.11 0.78
N LEU A 46 9.00 -7.18 0.49
CA LEU A 46 9.73 -6.06 -0.10
C LEU A 46 9.40 -5.87 -1.58
N ASP A 47 9.10 -6.96 -2.30
CA ASP A 47 8.73 -6.89 -3.70
C ASP A 47 7.33 -6.29 -3.87
N ALA A 48 6.42 -6.53 -2.92
CA ALA A 48 5.12 -5.87 -2.86
C ALA A 48 5.16 -4.37 -2.49
N LEU A 49 6.34 -3.84 -2.14
CA LEU A 49 6.56 -2.42 -1.82
C LEU A 49 7.39 -1.68 -2.87
N LYS A 50 7.94 -2.37 -3.87
CA LYS A 50 8.68 -1.76 -4.99
C LYS A 50 7.75 -1.23 -6.07
#